data_AF-A0A537D092-F1
#
_entry.id   AF-A0A537D092-F1
#
_cell.length_a   1.000
_cell.length_b   1.000
_cell.length_c   1.000
_cell.angle_alpha   90.00
_cell.angle_beta   90.00
_cell.angle_gamma   90.00
#
_symmetry.space_group_name_H-M   'P 1'
#
loop_
_entity.id
_entity.type
_entity.pdbx_description
1 polymer ?
#
loop_
_entity_poly.entity_id
_entity_poly.type
_entity_poly.pdbx_seq_one_letter_code
_entity_poly.pdbx_strand_id
1 'polypeptide(L)'
;MAAARDKVIITCAVTGAIHTPTMTPYLPITPAEIAEGAIGAWKAGAAIIHLHARDPKDGRPTPDPKVFMQFLPAIKAETDAVINITTGGGHNMTVQQRLEAPLAAKPEMCSLNMGSMNFGLFQLVPKYKQWKFEWEPQYLENTR
;
A
#
# COMPACT_ATOMS: atom_id res chain seq x y z
N MET A 1 -18.18 -21.54 -26.83
CA MET A 1 -16.81 -21.64 -26.27
C MET A 1 -16.53 -20.35 -25.52
N ALA A 2 -15.93 -20.41 -24.33
CA ALA A 2 -15.44 -19.20 -23.67
C ALA A 2 -14.39 -18.54 -24.57
N ALA A 3 -14.47 -17.23 -24.79
CA ALA A 3 -13.50 -16.49 -25.58
C ALA A 3 -12.08 -16.74 -25.06
N ALA A 4 -11.12 -16.87 -25.96
CA ALA A 4 -9.71 -17.04 -25.61
C ALA A 4 -9.27 -15.91 -24.66
N ARG A 5 -8.79 -16.26 -23.47
CA ARG A 5 -8.32 -15.32 -22.45
C ARG A 5 -6.84 -14.99 -22.71
N ASP A 6 -6.59 -14.29 -23.82
CA ASP A 6 -5.23 -13.91 -24.22
C ASP A 6 -4.73 -12.63 -23.52
N LYS A 7 -5.55 -12.03 -22.65
CA LYS A 7 -5.21 -10.86 -21.84
C LYS A 7 -4.98 -11.27 -20.40
N VAL A 8 -3.81 -10.90 -19.87
CA VAL A 8 -3.43 -11.12 -18.48
C VAL A 8 -3.55 -9.80 -17.73
N ILE A 9 -4.21 -9.82 -16.58
CA ILE A 9 -4.30 -8.65 -15.69
C ILE A 9 -3.02 -8.60 -14.86
N ILE A 10 -2.30 -7.50 -14.95
CA ILE A 10 -1.14 -7.20 -14.11
C ILE A 10 -1.58 -6.21 -13.04
N THR A 11 -1.43 -6.60 -11.78
CA THR A 11 -1.64 -5.72 -10.62
C THR A 11 -0.28 -5.34 -10.03
N CYS A 12 -0.05 -4.05 -9.80
CA CYS A 12 1.13 -3.57 -9.08
C CYS A 12 0.74 -3.05 -7.69
N ALA A 13 1.34 -3.62 -6.64
CA ALA A 13 1.22 -3.11 -5.28
C ALA A 13 2.44 -2.25 -4.94
N VAL A 14 2.25 -0.93 -4.93
CA VAL A 14 3.37 0.03 -5.04
C VAL A 14 4.23 0.16 -3.77
N THR A 15 3.65 -0.03 -2.58
CA THR A 15 4.37 0.20 -1.31
C THR A 15 3.95 -0.72 -0.16
N GLY A 16 2.66 -1.02 -0.04
CA GLY A 16 2.13 -1.88 1.04
C GLY A 16 2.33 -1.30 2.44
N ALA A 17 2.25 -2.17 3.45
CA ALA A 17 2.47 -1.83 4.87
C ALA A 17 3.49 -2.72 5.59
N ILE A 18 4.08 -3.71 4.89
CA ILE A 18 5.02 -4.68 5.48
C ILE A 18 6.44 -4.12 5.51
N HIS A 19 6.97 -3.77 4.33
CA HIS A 19 8.33 -3.23 4.23
C HIS A 19 8.42 -1.87 4.93
N THR A 20 9.56 -1.61 5.56
CA THR A 20 9.84 -0.34 6.25
C THR A 20 10.99 0.41 5.54
N PRO A 21 11.13 1.74 5.76
CA PRO A 21 12.13 2.56 5.07
C PRO A 21 13.58 2.08 5.16
N THR A 22 13.96 1.43 6.26
CA THR A 22 15.30 0.84 6.45
C THR A 22 15.59 -0.28 5.44
N MET A 23 14.56 -0.99 4.98
CA MET A 23 14.74 -2.21 4.19
C MET A 23 15.20 -1.94 2.76
N THR A 24 14.81 -0.80 2.19
CA THR A 24 15.21 -0.38 0.84
C THR A 24 15.00 1.12 0.66
N PRO A 25 15.95 1.85 0.04
CA PRO A 25 15.76 3.26 -0.27
C PRO A 25 14.74 3.50 -1.38
N TYR A 26 14.31 2.46 -2.08
CA TYR A 26 13.36 2.54 -3.20
C TYR A 26 11.90 2.35 -2.78
N LEU A 27 11.62 2.25 -1.48
CA LEU A 27 10.25 2.11 -0.98
C LEU A 27 9.52 3.46 -1.13
N PRO A 28 8.42 3.56 -1.91
CA PRO A 28 7.67 4.80 -2.01
C PRO A 28 7.03 5.17 -0.67
N ILE A 29 7.28 6.37 -0.14
CA ILE A 29 6.80 6.83 1.17
C ILE A 29 5.86 8.01 1.01
N THR A 30 6.31 9.06 0.31
CA THR A 30 5.53 10.28 0.16
C THR A 30 4.40 10.10 -0.85
N PRO A 31 3.32 10.91 -0.79
CA PRO A 31 2.26 10.90 -1.79
C PRO A 31 2.78 11.08 -3.22
N ALA A 32 3.81 11.93 -3.41
CA ALA A 32 4.43 12.13 -4.71
C ALA A 32 5.14 10.87 -5.22
N GLU A 33 5.95 10.21 -4.38
CA GLU A 33 6.62 8.95 -4.73
C GLU A 33 5.61 7.81 -5.00
N ILE A 34 4.52 7.74 -4.22
CA ILE A 34 3.45 6.76 -4.43
C ILE A 34 2.75 7.00 -5.76
N ALA A 35 2.44 8.27 -6.09
CA ALA A 35 1.84 8.63 -7.38
C ALA A 35 2.79 8.31 -8.54
N GLU A 36 4.07 8.67 -8.43
CA GLU A 36 5.08 8.37 -9.44
C GLU A 36 5.22 6.86 -9.66
N GLY A 37 5.32 6.08 -8.58
CA GLY A 37 5.40 4.62 -8.65
C GLY A 37 4.16 3.98 -9.29
N ALA A 38 2.97 4.50 -8.97
CA ALA A 38 1.71 4.04 -9.58
C ALA A 38 1.64 4.35 -11.08
N ILE A 39 1.95 5.59 -11.48
CA ILE A 39 1.94 6.02 -12.87
C ILE A 39 3.01 5.27 -13.67
N GLY A 40 4.20 5.09 -13.09
CA GLY A 40 5.28 4.29 -13.69
C GLY A 40 4.87 2.83 -13.90
N ALA A 41 4.23 2.21 -12.91
CA ALA A 41 3.73 0.84 -13.03
C ALA A 41 2.66 0.70 -14.12
N TRP A 42 1.74 1.67 -14.23
CA TRP A 42 0.75 1.70 -15.30
C TRP A 42 1.41 1.85 -16.68
N LYS A 43 2.36 2.78 -16.85
CA LYS A 43 3.14 2.94 -18.10
C LYS A 43 3.88 1.66 -18.50
N ALA A 44 4.27 0.84 -17.52
CA ALA A 44 4.90 -0.46 -17.74
C ALA A 44 3.91 -1.61 -18.04
N GLY A 45 2.61 -1.36 -18.00
CA GLY A 45 1.55 -2.32 -18.37
C GLY A 45 0.67 -2.82 -17.22
N ALA A 46 0.76 -2.26 -16.01
CA ALA A 46 -0.16 -2.61 -14.93
C ALA A 46 -1.58 -2.08 -15.21
N ALA A 47 -2.57 -2.98 -15.20
CA ALA A 47 -3.98 -2.64 -15.39
C ALA A 47 -4.68 -2.26 -14.07
N ILE A 48 -4.13 -2.69 -12.92
CA ILE A 48 -4.66 -2.39 -11.58
C ILE A 48 -3.51 -1.90 -10.70
N ILE A 49 -3.73 -0.82 -9.96
CA ILE A 49 -2.79 -0.32 -8.97
C ILE A 49 -3.36 -0.52 -7.57
N HIS A 50 -2.68 -1.32 -6.75
CA HIS A 50 -3.03 -1.56 -5.35
C HIS A 50 -2.29 -0.59 -4.43
N LEU A 51 -3.06 0.19 -3.66
CA LEU A 51 -2.56 1.38 -2.98
C LEU A 51 -2.71 1.27 -1.45
N HIS A 52 -1.65 1.72 -0.79
CA HIS A 52 -1.57 2.01 0.64
C HIS A 52 -1.04 3.44 0.79
N ALA A 53 -1.32 4.07 1.94
CA ALA A 53 -0.70 5.33 2.32
C ALA A 53 0.32 5.12 3.43
N ARG A 54 1.32 5.99 3.46
CA ARG A 54 2.33 6.09 4.52
C ARG A 54 2.41 7.54 5.01
N ASP A 55 2.81 7.74 6.26
CA ASP A 55 3.10 9.07 6.76
C ASP A 55 4.29 9.65 5.98
N PRO A 56 4.13 10.82 5.33
CA PRO A 56 5.19 11.40 4.52
C PRO A 56 6.47 11.74 5.29
N LYS A 57 6.40 11.83 6.63
CA LYS A 57 7.55 12.20 7.47
C LYS A 57 8.50 11.03 7.74
N ASP A 58 7.94 9.85 7.98
CA ASP A 58 8.71 8.71 8.52
C ASP A 58 8.38 7.36 7.87
N GLY A 59 7.43 7.29 6.94
CA GLY A 59 7.08 6.08 6.21
C GLY A 59 6.19 5.08 6.97
N ARG A 60 5.70 5.41 8.17
CA ARG A 60 4.79 4.52 8.91
C ARG A 60 3.48 4.33 8.14
N PRO A 61 2.88 3.13 8.10
CA PRO A 61 1.57 2.94 7.49
C PRO A 61 0.50 3.85 8.14
N THR A 62 -0.35 4.49 7.34
CA THR A 62 -1.43 5.36 7.84
C THR A 62 -2.77 5.04 7.15
N PRO A 63 -3.91 5.03 7.88
CA PRO A 63 -5.23 4.92 7.28
C PRO A 63 -5.80 6.26 6.82
N ASP A 64 -5.13 7.38 7.13
CA ASP A 64 -5.67 8.74 7.01
C ASP A 64 -6.14 9.05 5.57
N PRO A 65 -7.45 9.24 5.34
CA PRO A 65 -7.98 9.58 4.03
C PRO A 65 -7.35 10.84 3.42
N LYS A 66 -6.93 11.80 4.25
CA LYS A 66 -6.28 13.03 3.78
C LYS A 66 -4.94 12.76 3.12
N VAL A 67 -4.24 11.70 3.51
CA VAL A 67 -2.98 11.29 2.86
C VAL A 67 -3.28 10.60 1.53
N PHE A 68 -4.30 9.73 1.48
CA PHE A 68 -4.76 9.14 0.21
C PHE A 68 -5.16 10.20 -0.81
N MET A 69 -5.90 11.23 -0.40
CA MET A 69 -6.36 12.31 -1.28
C MET A 69 -5.23 13.18 -1.87
N GLN A 70 -4.00 13.06 -1.37
CA GLN A 70 -2.85 13.77 -1.93
C GLN A 70 -2.28 13.09 -3.18
N PHE A 71 -2.52 11.79 -3.39
CA PHE A 71 -2.00 11.05 -4.54
C PHE A 71 -3.08 10.47 -5.46
N LEU A 72 -4.27 10.14 -4.94
CA LEU A 72 -5.34 9.55 -5.77
C LEU A 72 -5.76 10.45 -6.96
N PRO A 73 -5.95 11.77 -6.81
CA PRO A 73 -6.30 12.63 -7.95
C PRO A 73 -5.20 12.68 -9.01
N ALA A 74 -3.92 12.70 -8.60
CA ALA A 74 -2.79 12.72 -9.53
C ALA A 74 -2.71 11.42 -10.35
N ILE A 75 -2.87 10.26 -9.70
CA ILE A 75 -2.87 8.97 -10.40
C ILE A 75 -4.05 8.89 -11.39
N LYS A 76 -5.24 9.34 -10.97
CA LYS A 76 -6.44 9.33 -11.82
C LYS A 76 -6.35 10.31 -13.00
N ALA A 77 -5.62 11.41 -12.86
CA ALA A 77 -5.42 12.37 -13.94
C ALA A 77 -4.49 11.83 -15.04
N GLU A 78 -3.57 10.93 -14.70
CA GLU A 78 -2.49 10.47 -15.57
C GLU A 78 -2.68 9.04 -16.10
N THR A 79 -3.61 8.27 -15.53
CA THR A 79 -3.78 6.84 -15.84
C THR A 79 -5.25 6.45 -15.99
N ASP A 80 -5.50 5.39 -16.75
CA ASP A 80 -6.79 4.68 -16.80
C ASP A 80 -6.77 3.35 -16.02
N ALA A 81 -5.76 3.15 -15.15
CA ALA A 81 -5.66 1.96 -14.31
C ALA A 81 -6.80 1.90 -13.28
N VAL A 82 -7.27 0.69 -12.99
CA VAL A 82 -8.22 0.49 -11.89
C VAL A 82 -7.54 0.81 -10.57
N ILE A 83 -8.15 1.71 -9.81
CA ILE A 83 -7.69 2.06 -8.46
C ILE A 83 -8.22 1.03 -7.46
N ASN A 84 -7.29 0.31 -6.83
CA ASN A 84 -7.58 -0.65 -5.78
C ASN A 84 -7.04 -0.13 -4.44
N ILE A 85 -7.94 0.26 -3.52
CA ILE A 85 -7.55 0.76 -2.20
C ILE A 85 -7.58 -0.38 -1.18
N THR A 86 -6.52 -0.47 -0.38
CA THR A 86 -6.47 -1.41 0.73
C THR A 86 -7.61 -1.22 1.73
N THR A 87 -8.24 -2.33 2.16
CA THR A 87 -9.00 -2.41 3.43
C THR A 87 -8.24 -3.18 4.51
N GLY A 88 -6.99 -3.59 4.24
CA GLY A 88 -6.09 -4.22 5.21
C GLY A 88 -5.30 -3.23 6.06
N GLY A 89 -4.68 -2.24 5.43
CA GLY A 89 -3.91 -1.20 6.12
C GLY A 89 -2.66 -1.77 6.80
N GLY A 90 -2.25 -1.14 7.90
CA GLY A 90 -1.24 -1.67 8.81
C GLY A 90 -1.87 -2.52 9.92
N HIS A 91 -1.11 -3.49 10.47
CA HIS A 91 -1.62 -4.44 11.48
C HIS A 91 -2.04 -3.81 12.81
N ASN A 92 -1.65 -2.55 13.07
CA ASN A 92 -2.03 -1.77 14.26
C ASN A 92 -3.33 -0.98 14.10
N MET A 93 -4.01 -1.08 12.96
CA MET A 93 -5.22 -0.31 12.66
C MET A 93 -6.50 -1.11 12.98
N THR A 94 -7.50 -0.43 13.53
CA THR A 94 -8.83 -1.02 13.70
C THR A 94 -9.54 -1.20 12.35
N VAL A 95 -10.57 -2.04 12.31
CA VAL A 95 -11.38 -2.22 11.09
C VAL A 95 -12.01 -0.90 10.64
N GLN A 96 -12.47 -0.07 11.58
CA GLN A 96 -13.07 1.23 11.27
C GLN A 96 -12.05 2.14 10.57
N GLN A 97 -10.85 2.28 11.15
CA GLN A 97 -9.76 3.06 10.56
C GLN A 97 -9.40 2.56 9.15
N ARG A 98 -9.30 1.24 8.97
CA ARG A 98 -8.99 0.61 7.67
C ARG A 98 -10.01 0.91 6.58
N LEU A 99 -11.24 1.29 6.93
CA LEU A 99 -12.32 1.59 5.98
C LEU A 99 -12.46 3.08 5.68
N GLU A 100 -11.83 3.98 6.45
CA GLU A 100 -12.01 5.43 6.28
C GLU A 100 -11.63 5.90 4.87
N ALA A 101 -10.45 5.50 4.38
CA ALA A 101 -9.98 5.90 3.05
C ALA A 101 -10.84 5.36 1.89
N PRO A 102 -11.15 4.06 1.80
CA PRO A 102 -12.00 3.55 0.72
C PRO A 102 -13.44 4.08 0.80
N LEU A 103 -14.01 4.32 1.99
CA LEU A 103 -15.33 4.95 2.11
C LEU A 103 -15.35 6.40 1.63
N ALA A 104 -14.28 7.15 1.88
CA ALA A 104 -14.14 8.52 1.40
C ALA A 104 -13.91 8.57 -0.12
N ALA A 105 -13.04 7.71 -0.63
CA ALA A 105 -12.62 7.72 -2.04
C ALA A 105 -13.60 7.02 -2.99
N LYS A 106 -14.41 6.07 -2.50
CA LYS A 106 -15.32 5.24 -3.29
C LYS A 106 -14.67 4.68 -4.57
N PRO A 107 -13.55 3.93 -4.44
CA PRO A 107 -12.81 3.43 -5.59
C PRO A 107 -13.58 2.32 -6.33
N GLU A 108 -13.15 2.01 -7.54
CA GLU A 108 -13.68 0.91 -8.35
C GLU A 108 -13.43 -0.45 -7.70
N MET A 109 -12.32 -0.60 -6.97
CA MET A 109 -11.90 -1.83 -6.32
C MET A 109 -11.34 -1.57 -4.92
N CYS A 110 -11.51 -2.54 -4.04
CA CYS A 110 -10.85 -2.61 -2.75
C CYS A 110 -10.29 -4.00 -2.51
N SER A 111 -9.19 -4.10 -1.78
CA SER A 111 -8.73 -5.39 -1.27
C SER A 111 -9.69 -5.87 -0.17
N LEU A 112 -9.86 -7.19 -0.01
CA LEU A 112 -10.65 -7.77 1.07
C LEU A 112 -9.91 -8.96 1.68
N ASN A 113 -9.43 -8.80 2.91
CA ASN A 113 -8.84 -9.91 3.66
C ASN A 113 -9.97 -10.85 4.12
N MET A 114 -9.90 -12.12 3.74
CA MET A 114 -11.03 -13.07 3.84
C MET A 114 -11.12 -13.84 5.17
N GLY A 115 -10.24 -13.55 6.12
CA GLY A 115 -10.26 -14.20 7.43
C GLY A 115 -9.25 -13.63 8.39
N SER A 116 -9.49 -13.87 9.67
CA SER A 116 -8.53 -13.56 10.74
C SER A 116 -7.38 -14.55 10.72
N MET A 117 -6.16 -14.06 10.90
CA MET A 117 -4.95 -14.88 10.97
C MET A 117 -3.85 -14.15 11.74
N ASN A 118 -2.89 -14.91 12.27
CA ASN A 118 -1.61 -14.34 12.68
C ASN A 118 -0.82 -13.91 11.44
N PHE A 119 -0.07 -12.81 11.54
CA PHE A 119 0.72 -12.27 10.43
C PHE A 119 2.11 -11.83 10.94
N GLY A 120 2.98 -12.80 11.23
CA GLY A 120 4.25 -12.59 11.94
C GLY A 120 5.38 -12.03 11.07
N LEU A 121 5.73 -10.75 11.29
CA LEU A 121 6.82 -10.01 10.65
C LEU A 121 8.06 -9.82 11.55
N PHE A 122 7.95 -10.10 12.85
CA PHE A 122 9.00 -9.95 13.86
C PHE A 122 10.32 -10.68 13.50
N GLN A 123 10.27 -11.70 12.65
CA GLN A 123 11.44 -12.40 12.13
C GLN A 123 12.37 -11.52 11.27
N LEU A 124 11.88 -10.36 10.81
CA LEU A 124 12.68 -9.38 10.07
C LEU A 124 13.54 -8.53 11.00
N VAL A 125 13.15 -8.35 12.28
CA VAL A 125 13.88 -7.51 13.24
C VAL A 125 15.38 -7.87 13.34
N PRO A 126 15.78 -9.14 13.55
CA PRO A 126 17.20 -9.49 13.67
C PRO A 126 17.98 -9.38 12.35
N LYS A 127 17.33 -9.19 11.20
CA LYS A 127 18.03 -9.06 9.90
C LYS A 127 18.65 -7.68 9.70
N TYR A 128 18.18 -6.66 10.42
CA TYR A 128 18.66 -5.29 10.30
C TYR A 128 19.34 -4.84 11.59
N LYS A 129 20.57 -4.32 11.46
CA LYS A 129 21.39 -3.88 12.60
C LYS A 129 21.18 -2.42 12.99
N GLN A 130 20.66 -1.62 12.06
CA GLN A 130 20.42 -0.19 12.22
C GLN A 130 19.07 0.11 11.59
N TRP A 131 18.32 1.02 12.22
CA TRP A 131 16.99 1.44 11.79
C TRP A 131 16.99 2.95 11.57
N LYS A 132 16.35 3.39 10.50
CA LYS A 132 16.23 4.80 10.14
C LYS A 132 15.25 5.52 11.07
N PHE A 133 14.20 4.84 11.49
CA PHE A 133 13.19 5.36 12.42
C PHE A 133 12.88 4.38 13.55
N GLU A 134 12.64 4.91 14.75
CA GLU A 134 12.38 4.11 15.97
C GLU A 134 11.12 3.25 15.85
N TRP A 135 10.12 3.69 15.07
CA TRP A 135 8.87 2.97 14.91
C TRP A 135 9.04 1.64 14.15
N GLU A 136 10.06 1.51 13.30
CA GLU A 136 10.23 0.37 12.39
C GLU A 136 10.43 -0.97 13.14
N PRO A 137 11.42 -1.12 14.03
CA PRO A 137 11.60 -2.38 14.76
C PRO A 137 10.42 -2.66 15.69
N GLN A 138 9.83 -1.64 16.32
CA GLN A 138 8.69 -1.79 17.20
C GLN A 138 7.45 -2.29 16.44
N TYR A 139 7.19 -1.74 15.26
CA TYR A 139 6.10 -2.15 14.39
C TYR A 139 6.22 -3.63 14.03
N LEU A 140 7.40 -4.07 13.61
CA LEU A 140 7.65 -5.46 13.28
C LEU A 140 7.54 -6.38 14.50
N GLU A 141 8.09 -6.00 15.65
CA GLU A 141 8.03 -6.80 16.89
C GLU A 141 6.59 -6.98 17.39
N ASN A 142 5.73 -5.98 17.21
CA ASN A 142 4.31 -6.01 17.58
C ASN A 142 3.46 -7.02 16.77
N THR A 143 4.08 -7.77 15.84
CA THR A 143 3.41 -8.84 15.09
C THR A 143 3.62 -10.24 15.67
N ARG A 144 4.29 -10.34 16.83
CA ARG A 144 4.56 -11.58 17.54
C ARG A 144 3.30 -12.28 18.05
#